data_AF-A0A4U0T8P4-F1
#
_entry.id   AF-A0A4U0T8P4-F1
#
_cell.length_a   1.000
_cell.length_b   1.000
_cell.length_c   1.000
_cell.angle_alpha   90.00
_cell.angle_beta   90.00
_cell.angle_gamma   90.00
#
_symmetry.space_group_name_H-M   'P 1'
#
loop_
_entity.id
_entity.type
_entity.pdbx_description
1 polymer ?
#
loop_
_entity_poly.entity_id
_entity_poly.type
_entity_poly.pdbx_seq_one_letter_code
_entity_poly.pdbx_strand_id
1 'polypeptide(L)' 'MLKNITTALAVAAVNALALPATATTAHAATGCGTGVRTAKFYANNTLKGDPKKTACDTLINEN' A
#
# COMPACT_ATOMS: atom_id res chain seq x y z
N MET A 1 15.54 30.06 -0.64
CA MET A 1 14.51 29.15 -1.19
C MET A 1 15.12 28.45 -2.40
N LEU A 2 15.69 27.25 -2.20
CA LEU A 2 16.42 26.54 -3.23
C LEU A 2 15.46 25.65 -4.01
N LYS A 3 15.26 25.95 -5.29
CA LYS A 3 14.46 25.18 -6.25
C LYS A 3 15.27 23.97 -6.71
N ASN A 4 14.74 22.78 -6.46
CA ASN A 4 15.43 21.50 -6.67
C ASN A 4 15.73 21.24 -8.15
N ILE A 5 16.95 20.80 -8.38
CA ILE A 5 17.60 20.57 -9.68
C ILE A 5 17.09 19.29 -10.35
N THR A 6 16.77 19.45 -11.62
CA THR A 6 16.41 18.49 -12.67
C THR A 6 17.44 17.37 -12.84
N THR A 7 17.02 16.14 -13.14
CA THR A 7 17.51 15.31 -14.28
C THR A 7 16.75 13.97 -14.25
N ALA A 8 15.80 13.77 -15.18
CA ALA A 8 15.16 12.47 -15.37
C ALA A 8 15.93 11.69 -16.44
N LEU A 9 16.50 10.55 -16.07
CA LEU A 9 17.10 9.60 -17.00
C LEU A 9 15.97 8.77 -17.63
N ALA A 10 15.73 8.98 -18.92
CA ALA A 10 14.75 8.20 -19.68
C ALA A 10 15.38 6.86 -20.11
N VAL A 11 14.82 5.75 -19.65
CA VAL A 11 15.09 4.41 -20.19
C VAL A 11 13.79 3.89 -20.80
N ALA A 12 13.82 3.67 -22.11
CA ALA A 12 12.68 3.23 -22.90
C ALA A 12 12.47 1.70 -22.81
N ALA A 13 11.20 1.36 -22.56
CA ALA A 13 10.44 0.18 -22.97
C ALA A 13 11.07 -1.23 -22.91
N VAL A 14 10.54 -2.05 -22.00
CA VAL A 14 10.34 -3.48 -22.22
C VAL A 14 8.86 -3.81 -22.05
N ASN A 15 8.26 -4.39 -23.10
CA ASN A 15 6.87 -4.81 -23.13
C ASN A 15 6.65 -5.93 -22.11
N ALA A 16 6.11 -5.60 -20.94
CA ALA A 16 5.67 -6.56 -19.95
C ALA A 16 4.18 -6.31 -19.66
N LEU A 17 3.38 -7.35 -19.93
CA LEU A 17 1.97 -7.54 -19.61
C LEU A 17 1.40 -6.46 -18.68
N ALA A 18 0.61 -5.54 -19.24
CA ALA A 18 -0.06 -4.51 -18.49
C ALA A 18 -1.11 -5.14 -17.55
N LEU A 19 -0.68 -5.55 -16.36
CA LEU A 19 -1.56 -5.51 -15.21
C LEU A 19 -1.80 -4.01 -14.96
N PRO A 20 -3.04 -3.53 -14.89
CA PRO A 20 -3.29 -2.16 -14.48
C PRO A 20 -2.76 -2.02 -13.06
N ALA A 21 -1.52 -1.55 -12.93
CA ALA A 21 -0.97 -1.05 -11.70
C ALA A 21 -1.67 0.29 -11.48
N THR A 22 -2.91 0.23 -11.02
CA THR A 22 -3.47 1.33 -10.26
C THR A 22 -2.53 1.47 -9.08
N ALA A 23 -1.63 2.45 -9.16
CA ALA A 23 -0.91 2.96 -8.02
C ALA A 23 -1.96 3.58 -7.10
N THR A 24 -2.72 2.72 -6.43
CA THR A 24 -3.58 3.10 -5.33
C THR A 24 -2.58 3.58 -4.30
N THR A 25 -2.47 4.90 -4.15
CA THR A 25 -1.91 5.49 -2.94
C THR A 25 -2.51 4.69 -1.79
N ALA A 26 -1.65 3.98 -1.07
CA ALA A 26 -2.06 3.26 0.12
C ALA A 26 -2.49 4.33 1.11
N HIS A 27 -3.75 4.75 1.02
CA HIS A 27 -4.40 5.49 2.06
C HIS A 27 -4.31 4.57 3.26
N ALA A 28 -3.40 4.87 4.19
CA ALA A 28 -3.47 4.31 5.53
C ALA A 28 -4.92 4.53 5.96
N ALA A 29 -5.72 3.45 6.01
CA ALA A 29 -7.16 3.54 6.16
C ALA A 29 -7.45 4.37 7.40
N THR A 30 -7.75 5.65 7.22
CA THR A 30 -7.78 6.62 8.33
C THR A 30 -9.05 6.40 9.18
N GLY A 31 -9.97 5.58 8.65
CA GLY A 31 -10.93 4.78 9.38
C GLY A 31 -11.56 3.83 8.38
N CYS A 32 -11.62 2.53 8.69
CA CYS A 32 -12.48 1.65 7.90
C CYS A 32 -13.95 2.08 8.09
N GLY A 33 -14.76 1.92 7.05
CA GLY A 33 -16.18 2.26 7.12
C GLY A 33 -16.90 1.47 8.22
N THR A 34 -18.11 1.90 8.58
CA THR A 34 -18.93 1.23 9.59
C THR A 34 -19.12 -0.26 9.26
N GLY A 35 -18.88 -1.13 10.24
CA GLY A 35 -18.96 -2.58 10.07
C GLY A 35 -17.71 -3.24 9.45
N VAL A 36 -16.66 -2.46 9.16
CA VAL A 36 -15.42 -2.95 8.55
C VAL A 36 -14.27 -2.80 9.54
N ARG A 37 -13.40 -3.81 9.64
CA ARG A 37 -12.28 -3.86 10.59
C ARG A 37 -11.00 -3.37 9.92
N THR A 38 -10.13 -2.74 10.70
CA THR A 38 -8.77 -2.43 10.24
C THR A 38 -7.87 -3.64 10.43
N ALA A 39 -7.40 -4.22 9.33
CA ALA A 39 -6.42 -5.30 9.31
C ALA A 39 -5.00 -4.74 9.14
N LYS A 40 -4.09 -5.13 10.04
CA LYS A 40 -2.66 -4.77 10.00
C LYS A 40 -1.82 -6.03 9.80
N PHE A 41 -1.03 -6.04 8.74
CA PHE A 41 -0.17 -7.17 8.38
C PHE A 41 1.27 -6.85 8.75
N TYR A 42 1.87 -7.70 9.57
CA TYR A 42 3.23 -7.57 10.07
C TYR A 42 4.12 -8.64 9.44
N ALA A 43 5.38 -8.31 9.17
CA ALA A 43 6.38 -9.28 8.75
C ALA A 43 7.08 -9.94 9.97
N ASN A 44 6.37 -10.03 11.09
CA ASN A 44 6.85 -10.62 12.33
C ASN A 44 5.68 -11.19 13.14
N ASN A 45 5.98 -12.14 14.01
CA ASN A 45 4.98 -12.84 14.81
C ASN A 45 4.73 -12.16 16.17
N THR A 46 5.47 -11.09 16.49
CA THR A 46 5.28 -10.33 17.74
C THR A 46 4.25 -9.22 17.59
N LEU A 47 3.79 -8.95 16.36
CA LEU A 47 2.81 -7.92 15.99
C LEU A 47 3.23 -6.51 16.47
N LYS A 48 4.54 -6.24 16.43
CA LYS A 48 5.14 -4.96 16.85
C LYS A 48 5.76 -4.19 15.70
N GLY A 49 5.97 -2.89 15.94
CA GLY A 49 6.54 -1.94 14.99
C GLY A 49 5.51 -1.46 13.97
N ASP A 50 6.01 -0.90 12.86
CA ASP A 50 5.15 -0.47 11.76
C ASP A 50 4.64 -1.66 10.94
N PRO A 51 3.30 -1.77 10.73
CA PRO A 51 2.74 -2.78 9.86
C PRO A 51 3.22 -2.56 8.42
N LYS A 52 3.46 -3.67 7.71
CA LYS A 52 3.86 -3.63 6.29
C LYS A 52 2.69 -3.33 5.36
N LYS A 53 1.48 -3.65 5.80
CA LYS A 53 0.25 -3.32 5.10
C LYS A 53 -0.84 -3.02 6.12
N THR A 54 -1.66 -2.02 5.82
CA THR A 54 -2.93 -1.78 6.51
C THR A 54 -4.03 -1.87 5.46
N ALA A 55 -5.10 -2.60 5.76
CA ALA A 55 -6.25 -2.75 4.88
C ALA A 55 -7.55 -2.74 5.69
N CYS A 56 -8.67 -2.63 4.99
CA CYS A 56 -9.98 -2.82 5.58
C CYS A 56 -10.48 -4.23 5.25
N ASP A 57 -10.98 -4.92 6.27
CA ASP A 57 -11.45 -6.29 6.21
C ASP A 57 -12.93 -6.34 6.62
N THR A 58 -13.77 -6.89 5.75
CA THR A 58 -15.22 -6.97 5.96
C THR A 58 -15.64 -8.23 6.69
N LEU A 59 -14.80 -9.28 6.71
CA LEU A 59 -15.14 -10.63 7.12
C LEU A 59 -13.87 -11.35 7.59
N ILE A 60 -13.87 -11.78 8.85
CA ILE A 60 -12.85 -12.67 9.37
C ILE A 60 -13.40 -14.11 9.31
N ASN A 61 -12.80 -14.97 8.49
CA ASN A 61 -13.20 -16.37 8.31
C ASN A 61 -12.21 -17.32 9.01
N GLU A 62 -12.47 -17.61 10.29
CA GLU A 62 -11.57 -18.37 11.19
C GLU A 62 -11.89 -19.88 11.28
N ASN A 63 -12.71 -20.43 10.37
CA ASN A 63 -13.20 -21.82 10.40
C ASN A 63 -12.88 -22.57 9.10
#